data_AF-A0A2B7WE82-F1
#
_entry.id   AF-A0A2B7WE82-F1
#
_cell.length_a   1.000
_cell.length_b   1.000
_cell.length_c   1.000
_cell.angle_alpha   90.00
_cell.angle_beta   90.00
_cell.angle_gamma   90.00
#
_symmetry.space_group_name_H-M   'P 1'
#
loop_
_entity.id
_entity.type
_entity.pdbx_description
1 polymer ?
#
loop_
_entity_poly.entity_id
_entity_poly.type
_entity_poly.pdbx_seq_one_letter_code
_entity_poly.pdbx_strand_id
1 'polypeptide(L)'
;MRQTPGTEGQKSEKIPDPLILTDGKELKFDDWYSKMKNKLRANQDCYSTEELQMAYIELCVGGEAADHLRPYLDEQAEEHVSTAQELFDVLKEIYEDLNKKKKA
;
A
#
# COMPACT_ATOMS: atom_id res chain seq x y z
N MET A 1 13.53 18.26 -42.80
CA MET A 1 14.10 17.79 -41.51
C MET A 1 13.17 16.73 -40.97
N ARG A 2 13.71 15.55 -40.61
CA ARG A 2 12.93 14.36 -40.21
C ARG A 2 12.24 14.62 -38.86
N GLN A 3 10.95 14.34 -38.76
CA GLN A 3 10.24 14.28 -37.49
C GLN A 3 10.61 12.98 -36.77
N THR A 4 11.07 13.10 -35.53
CA THR A 4 11.14 11.99 -34.56
C THR A 4 9.77 11.89 -33.89
N PRO A 5 9.05 10.75 -33.96
CA PRO A 5 7.97 10.51 -33.03
C PRO A 5 8.61 10.26 -31.66
N GLY A 6 8.37 11.17 -30.71
CA GLY A 6 8.67 10.90 -29.32
C GLY A 6 7.88 9.68 -28.89
N THR A 7 8.57 8.69 -28.33
CA THR A 7 7.97 7.52 -27.70
C THR A 7 6.97 8.01 -26.64
N GLU A 8 5.67 8.01 -26.95
CA GLU A 8 4.64 8.10 -25.95
C GLU A 8 4.80 6.88 -25.05
N GLY A 9 5.36 7.10 -23.85
CA GLY A 9 5.45 6.06 -22.83
C GLY A 9 4.06 5.46 -22.64
N GLN A 10 3.96 4.13 -22.76
CA GLN A 10 2.71 3.42 -22.56
C GLN A 10 2.21 3.73 -21.14
N LYS A 11 1.18 4.57 -21.05
CA LYS A 11 0.56 4.93 -19.79
C LYS A 11 -0.18 3.71 -19.28
N SER A 12 0.11 3.28 -18.05
CA SER A 12 -0.52 2.09 -17.46
C SER A 12 -2.04 2.18 -17.48
N GLU A 13 -2.67 1.02 -17.66
CA GLU A 13 -4.13 0.90 -17.65
C GLU A 13 -4.70 1.43 -16.33
N LYS A 14 -5.86 2.10 -16.41
CA LYS A 14 -6.54 2.65 -15.24
C LYS A 14 -7.23 1.52 -14.47
N ILE A 15 -6.46 0.78 -13.67
CA ILE A 15 -7.01 -0.14 -12.66
C ILE A 15 -7.67 0.70 -11.56
N PRO A 16 -8.89 0.38 -11.11
CA PRO A 16 -9.52 1.09 -10.00
C PRO A 16 -8.67 1.00 -8.72
N ASP A 17 -8.69 2.06 -7.93
CA ASP A 17 -7.99 2.09 -6.65
C ASP A 17 -8.63 1.09 -5.66
N PRO A 18 -7.84 0.44 -4.80
CA PRO A 18 -8.36 -0.45 -3.79
C PRO A 18 -9.16 0.34 -2.74
N LEU A 19 -10.05 -0.36 -2.06
CA LEU A 19 -10.80 0.21 -0.93
C LEU A 19 -9.86 0.56 0.23
N ILE A 20 -10.28 1.51 1.07
CA ILE A 20 -9.54 1.86 2.29
C ILE A 20 -9.59 0.69 3.28
N LEU A 21 -8.41 0.27 3.71
CA LEU A 21 -8.21 -0.77 4.70
C LEU A 21 -8.35 -0.16 6.11
N THR A 22 -9.47 -0.40 6.78
CA THR A 22 -9.77 0.14 8.12
C THR A 22 -9.47 -0.87 9.23
N ASP A 23 -10.47 -1.37 9.96
CA ASP A 23 -10.30 -2.33 11.05
C ASP A 23 -10.64 -3.79 10.65
N GLY A 24 -10.66 -4.07 9.34
CA GLY A 24 -10.94 -5.40 8.78
C GLY A 24 -12.37 -5.91 8.93
N LYS A 25 -13.33 -5.04 9.30
CA LYS A 25 -14.76 -5.41 9.36
C LYS A 25 -15.40 -5.52 7.98
N GLU A 26 -15.09 -4.59 7.09
CA GLU A 26 -15.71 -4.51 5.76
C GLU A 26 -14.91 -5.23 4.68
N LEU A 27 -13.60 -5.39 4.90
CA LEU A 27 -12.67 -5.92 3.91
C LEU A 27 -11.69 -6.92 4.54
N LYS A 28 -11.52 -8.07 3.91
CA LYS A 28 -10.52 -9.07 4.35
C LYS A 28 -9.13 -8.61 3.92
N PHE A 29 -8.18 -8.67 4.86
CA PHE A 29 -6.80 -8.26 4.62
C PHE A 29 -6.18 -8.96 3.39
N ASP A 30 -6.33 -10.28 3.25
CA ASP A 30 -5.79 -11.03 2.10
C ASP A 30 -6.33 -10.56 0.74
N ASP A 31 -7.62 -10.19 0.67
CA ASP A 31 -8.24 -9.69 -0.56
C ASP A 31 -7.70 -8.29 -0.90
N TRP A 32 -7.61 -7.42 0.09
CA TRP A 32 -7.02 -6.10 -0.06
C TRP A 32 -5.54 -6.16 -0.44
N TYR A 33 -4.75 -6.97 0.24
CA TYR A 33 -3.32 -7.18 -0.01
C TYR A 33 -3.08 -7.62 -1.45
N SER A 34 -3.87 -8.60 -1.93
CA SER A 34 -3.80 -9.09 -3.30
C SER A 34 -4.12 -7.99 -4.32
N LYS A 35 -5.16 -7.20 -4.07
CA LYS A 35 -5.55 -6.06 -4.93
C LYS A 35 -4.49 -4.96 -4.94
N MET A 36 -3.95 -4.63 -3.77
CA MET A 36 -2.92 -3.60 -3.62
C MET A 36 -1.65 -3.99 -4.38
N LYS A 37 -1.16 -5.23 -4.21
CA LYS A 37 0.01 -5.72 -4.95
C LYS A 37 -0.20 -5.72 -6.45
N ASN A 38 -1.38 -6.11 -6.92
CA ASN A 38 -1.69 -6.07 -8.34
C ASN A 38 -1.71 -4.64 -8.88
N LYS A 39 -2.25 -3.67 -8.12
CA LYS A 39 -2.25 -2.26 -8.47
C LYS A 39 -0.83 -1.70 -8.57
N LEU A 40 0.02 -1.93 -7.57
CA LEU A 40 1.41 -1.47 -7.58
C LEU A 40 2.19 -2.08 -8.75
N ARG A 41 1.98 -3.37 -9.05
CA ARG A 41 2.63 -4.07 -10.16
C ARG A 41 2.16 -3.57 -11.53
N ALA A 42 0.86 -3.37 -11.71
CA ALA A 42 0.29 -2.94 -12.98
C ALA A 42 0.65 -1.48 -13.29
N ASN A 43 0.82 -0.65 -12.26
CA ASN A 43 1.15 0.76 -12.38
C ASN A 43 2.58 1.04 -11.91
N GLN A 44 3.51 0.11 -12.17
CA GLN A 44 4.89 0.20 -11.70
C GLN A 44 5.62 1.43 -12.25
N ASP A 45 5.21 1.94 -13.41
CA ASP A 45 5.67 3.23 -13.98
C ASP A 45 5.29 4.43 -13.08
N CYS A 46 4.15 4.35 -12.39
CA CYS A 46 3.66 5.37 -11.47
C CYS A 46 4.23 5.20 -10.04
N TYR A 47 4.57 3.97 -9.64
CA TYR A 47 5.08 3.62 -8.31
C TYR A 47 6.48 2.99 -8.40
N SER A 48 7.40 3.71 -9.03
CA SER A 48 8.72 3.20 -9.41
C SER A 48 9.71 3.11 -8.24
N THR A 49 9.40 3.74 -7.11
CA THR A 49 10.24 3.73 -5.89
C THR A 49 9.47 3.16 -4.71
N GLU A 50 10.21 2.64 -3.72
CA GLU A 50 9.62 2.16 -2.46
C GLU A 50 8.83 3.28 -1.75
N GLU A 51 9.37 4.50 -1.73
CA GLU A 51 8.70 5.68 -1.17
C GLU A 51 7.31 5.93 -1.80
N LEU A 52 7.21 5.87 -3.14
CA LEU A 52 5.94 6.06 -3.84
C LEU A 52 4.95 4.91 -3.57
N GLN A 53 5.46 3.68 -3.47
CA GLN A 53 4.63 2.52 -3.12
C GLN A 53 4.11 2.63 -1.69
N MET A 54 4.98 2.96 -0.74
CA MET A 54 4.63 3.15 0.67
C MET A 54 3.63 4.29 0.87
N ALA A 55 3.85 5.45 0.25
CA ALA A 55 2.92 6.58 0.30
C ALA A 55 1.53 6.21 -0.25
N TYR A 56 1.49 5.40 -1.32
CA TYR A 56 0.23 4.93 -1.87
C TYR A 56 -0.46 3.88 -0.97
N ILE A 57 0.31 2.99 -0.35
CA ILE A 57 -0.20 2.04 0.64
C ILE A 57 -0.80 2.80 1.83
N GLU A 58 -0.07 3.77 2.39
CA GLU A 58 -0.53 4.62 3.49
C GLU A 58 -1.86 5.32 3.16
N LEU A 59 -1.98 5.89 1.95
CA LEU A 59 -3.22 6.54 1.48
C LEU A 59 -4.43 5.59 1.47
N CYS A 60 -4.17 4.30 1.34
CA CYS A 60 -5.19 3.26 1.28
C CYS A 60 -5.42 2.57 2.64
N VAL A 61 -4.85 3.07 3.73
CA VAL A 61 -5.06 2.60 5.10
C VAL A 61 -5.74 3.70 5.92
N GLY A 62 -6.73 3.33 6.73
CA GLY A 62 -7.51 4.29 7.51
C GLY A 62 -7.92 3.76 8.88
N GLY A 63 -8.57 4.62 9.66
CA GLY A 63 -9.09 4.26 10.99
C GLY A 63 -8.01 3.72 11.93
N GLU A 64 -8.37 2.70 12.72
CA GLU A 64 -7.49 2.11 13.73
C GLU A 64 -6.20 1.52 13.11
N ALA A 65 -6.26 0.95 11.91
CA ALA A 65 -5.05 0.45 11.25
C ALA A 65 -4.06 1.57 10.91
N ALA A 66 -4.53 2.75 10.51
CA ALA A 66 -3.65 3.89 10.24
C ALA A 66 -3.00 4.42 11.52
N ASP A 67 -3.73 4.48 12.63
CA ASP A 67 -3.18 4.89 13.92
C ASP A 67 -2.07 3.95 14.40
N HIS A 68 -2.22 2.64 14.17
CA HIS A 68 -1.19 1.64 14.45
C HIS A 68 -0.01 1.65 13.47
N LEU A 69 -0.20 2.16 12.25
CA LEU A 69 0.84 2.20 11.23
C LEU A 69 1.83 3.36 11.42
N ARG A 70 1.38 4.48 12.02
CA ARG A 70 2.18 5.72 12.17
C ARG A 70 3.61 5.53 12.70
N PRO A 71 3.88 4.71 13.74
CA PRO A 71 5.23 4.54 14.26
C PRO A 71 6.21 3.97 13.23
N TYR A 72 5.73 3.17 12.27
CA TYR A 72 6.56 2.55 11.24
C TYR A 72 6.85 3.49 10.07
N LEU A 73 6.07 4.56 9.92
CA LEU A 73 6.22 5.56 8.86
C LEU A 73 7.10 6.74 9.28
N ASP A 74 7.37 6.90 10.58
CA ASP A 74 8.25 7.95 11.10
C ASP A 74 9.72 7.56 10.88
N GLU A 75 10.43 8.28 10.01
CA GLU A 75 11.85 8.05 9.71
C GLU A 75 12.77 8.16 10.93
N GLN A 76 12.31 8.78 12.03
CA GLN A 76 13.07 8.90 13.28
C GLN A 76 12.78 7.77 14.28
N ALA A 77 11.77 6.93 14.02
CA ALA A 77 11.41 5.82 14.89
C ALA A 77 12.39 4.64 14.72
N GLU A 78 12.64 3.93 15.81
CA GLU A 78 13.43 2.69 15.78
C GLU A 78 12.77 1.60 14.92
N GLU A 79 11.44 1.60 14.87
CA GLU A 79 10.62 0.64 14.13
C GLU A 79 10.34 1.07 12.68
N HIS A 80 11.00 2.13 12.19
CA HIS A 80 10.79 2.63 10.83
C HIS A 80 11.02 1.54 9.78
N VAL A 81 10.10 1.45 8.81
CA VAL A 81 10.22 0.58 7.64
C VAL A 81 10.54 1.41 6.40
N SER A 82 11.34 0.86 5.47
CA SER A 82 11.78 1.61 4.28
C SER A 82 11.34 0.96 2.97
N THR A 83 10.62 -0.15 3.03
CA THR A 83 10.10 -0.86 1.86
C THR A 83 8.60 -1.10 1.96
N ALA A 84 7.95 -1.17 0.79
CA ALA A 84 6.54 -1.51 0.68
C ALA A 84 6.26 -2.92 1.24
N GLN A 85 7.20 -3.85 1.09
CA GLN A 85 7.06 -5.21 1.60
C GLN A 85 7.07 -5.24 3.14
N GLU A 86 8.01 -4.55 3.79
CA GLU A 86 8.02 -4.43 5.26
C GLU A 86 6.72 -3.77 5.77
N LEU A 87 6.24 -2.73 5.07
CA LEU A 87 4.99 -2.07 5.42
C LEU A 87 3.78 -3.03 5.32
N PHE A 88 3.76 -3.93 4.33
CA PHE A 88 2.73 -4.98 4.26
C PHE A 88 2.83 -5.99 5.40
N ASP A 89 4.04 -6.34 5.82
CA ASP A 89 4.26 -7.29 6.91
C ASP A 89 3.76 -6.70 8.24
N VAL A 90 4.09 -5.42 8.51
CA VAL A 90 3.54 -4.66 9.65
C VAL A 90 2.01 -4.61 9.61
N LEU A 91 1.43 -4.28 8.45
CA LEU A 91 -0.03 -4.24 8.31
C LEU A 91 -0.67 -5.60 8.60
N LYS A 92 -0.02 -6.69 8.20
CA LYS A 92 -0.49 -8.05 8.49
C LYS A 92 -0.49 -8.32 9.99
N GLU A 93 0.57 -7.97 10.70
CA GLU A 93 0.67 -8.13 12.15
C GLU A 93 -0.42 -7.34 12.90
N ILE A 94 -0.60 -6.06 12.54
CA ILE A 94 -1.67 -5.20 13.09
C ILE A 94 -3.03 -5.90 12.92
N TYR A 95 -3.30 -6.42 11.73
CA TYR A 95 -4.57 -7.09 11.41
C TYR A 95 -4.77 -8.39 12.20
N GLU A 96 -3.73 -9.21 12.33
CA GLU A 96 -3.79 -10.43 13.13
C GLU A 96 -4.06 -10.12 14.61
N ASP A 97 -3.45 -9.08 15.16
CA ASP A 97 -3.66 -8.66 16.55
C ASP A 97 -5.04 -8.04 16.80
N LEU A 98 -5.55 -7.21 15.88
CA LEU A 98 -6.93 -6.71 15.95
C LEU A 98 -7.94 -7.86 15.91
N ASN A 99 -7.69 -8.88 15.09
CA ASN A 99 -8.54 -10.07 15.01
C ASN A 99 -8.47 -10.93 16.29
N LYS A 100 -7.30 -11.04 16.94
CA LYS A 100 -7.17 -11.70 18.25
C LYS A 100 -7.97 -10.96 19.32
N LYS A 101 -7.86 -9.63 19.40
CA LYS A 101 -8.60 -8.79 20.35
C LYS A 101 -10.12 -8.91 20.21
N LYS A 102 -10.63 -9.05 18.98
CA LYS A 102 -12.07 -9.24 18.71
C LYS A 102 -12.64 -10.59 19.18
N LYS A 103 -11.79 -11.59 19.41
CA LYS A 103 -12.20 -12.96 19.80
C LYS A 103 -12.06 -13.23 21.31
N ALA A 104 -11.52 -12.28 22.07
CA ALA A 104 -11.39 -12.32 23.53
C ALA A 104 -12.61 -11.70 24.21
#